data_AF-Q69J41-F1
#
_entry.id   AF-Q69J41-F1
#
_cell.length_a   1.000
_cell.length_b   1.000
_cell.length_c   1.000
_cell.angle_alpha   90.00
_cell.angle_beta   90.00
_cell.angle_gamma   90.00
#
_symmetry.space_group_name_H-M   'P 1'
#
loop_
_entity.id
_entity.type
_entity.pdbx_description
1 polymer ?
#
loop_
_entity_poly.entity_id
_entity_poly.type
_entity_poly.pdbx_seq_one_letter_code
_entity_poly.pdbx_strand_id
1 'polypeptide(L)'
;MAEGERELHVRALDGRSTVVALAAAASVRDLKAALRSSFPPAQVSPSFHLFLKGTKLRVEAEIGTLAVGEGEFIVLVPFARKSQQCSPVAMAEQGQITESPRSSQVSTGANSARRGITDNLSSIPSSPHAETASRYFSSGANSAWQEIMDDLSSISSSPQDDSASKNFCAQSTIPCSGNSVEDVSTDQRLPTGNSNKRRKPCKENGNAFNEMPTSGANSAAGQPSIDKKSSIARSAATSCHGTCHLGPAEMVDHLKQGLGKEGQIVHIEEIPCRAASFAELPNHLSEATREALKSIGVSRLYSHQSRAIHSSIAGRHVAIATSTSSGKSLCYNIPVLESLCQNLMACALYIFPTKALAQDQLRSLLEMKNALHTDIDVNIYDGDTPREDRTWIRDNARLLITNPDMLHMSILPCHGQFQRILSNLRYIVIDEAHSYKGAFGCHTALILRRLKRICSNIYGSHPTFIFCTATSANPREHVMELAKLDNVELIENDGSPCGFKYFLLWNPPLHMTKEGSSKDSLLTRRSRYTQICSLAIDAGILRSCPIK
;
A
#
# COMPACT_ATOMS: atom_id res chain seq x y z
N MET A 1 -31.31 -15.40 28.88
CA MET A 1 -29.84 -15.48 28.80
C MET A 1 -29.35 -16.18 30.06
N ALA A 2 -28.34 -17.03 29.98
CA ALA A 2 -27.73 -17.54 31.20
C ALA A 2 -27.00 -16.40 31.93
N GLU A 3 -27.07 -16.35 33.26
CA GLU A 3 -26.39 -15.31 34.04
C GLU A 3 -24.87 -15.37 33.77
N GLY A 4 -24.34 -14.34 33.11
CA GLY A 4 -22.92 -14.22 32.77
C GLY A 4 -22.58 -14.33 31.29
N GLU A 5 -23.52 -14.58 30.38
CA GLU A 5 -23.27 -14.51 28.93
C GLU A 5 -23.27 -13.06 28.42
N ARG A 6 -22.32 -12.72 27.53
CA ARG A 6 -22.30 -11.50 26.73
C ARG A 6 -22.50 -11.85 25.26
N GLU A 7 -23.42 -11.14 24.61
CA GLU A 7 -23.56 -11.17 23.15
C GLU A 7 -22.53 -10.25 22.49
N LEU A 8 -21.79 -10.79 21.51
CA LEU A 8 -20.76 -10.07 20.78
C LEU A 8 -21.14 -9.99 19.30
N HIS A 9 -21.38 -8.78 18.82
CA HIS A 9 -21.56 -8.51 17.39
C HIS A 9 -20.20 -8.56 16.68
N VAL A 10 -20.08 -9.42 15.67
CA VAL A 10 -18.87 -9.56 14.86
C VAL A 10 -19.22 -9.29 13.39
N ARG A 11 -18.45 -8.43 12.72
CA ARG A 11 -18.62 -8.07 11.30
C ARG A 11 -17.34 -8.35 10.52
N ALA A 12 -17.45 -9.00 9.36
CA ALA A 12 -16.34 -9.22 8.44
C ALA A 12 -16.22 -8.09 7.42
N LEU A 13 -15.05 -8.02 6.75
CA LEU A 13 -14.78 -7.03 5.70
C LEU A 13 -15.69 -7.16 4.45
N ASP A 14 -16.38 -8.30 4.28
CA ASP A 14 -17.39 -8.50 3.23
C ASP A 14 -18.78 -7.96 3.60
N GLY A 15 -18.91 -7.30 4.77
CA GLY A 15 -20.15 -6.73 5.28
C GLY A 15 -21.04 -7.71 6.02
N ARG A 16 -20.77 -9.02 6.00
CA ARG A 16 -21.55 -10.01 6.76
C ARG A 16 -21.32 -9.80 8.26
N SER A 17 -22.36 -10.03 9.06
CA SER A 17 -22.30 -9.99 10.52
C SER A 17 -22.90 -11.23 11.15
N THR A 18 -22.46 -11.54 12.37
CA THR A 18 -23.00 -12.58 13.24
C THR A 18 -23.00 -12.08 14.68
N VAL A 19 -23.78 -12.73 15.55
CA VAL A 19 -23.77 -12.51 16.99
C VAL A 19 -23.31 -13.80 17.65
N VAL A 20 -22.36 -13.70 18.57
CA VAL A 20 -21.85 -14.85 19.32
C VAL A 20 -22.04 -14.58 20.80
N ALA A 21 -22.87 -15.38 21.46
CA ALA A 21 -22.98 -15.38 22.92
C ALA A 21 -21.86 -16.22 23.54
N LEU A 22 -21.15 -15.66 24.52
CA LEU A 22 -20.10 -16.34 25.30
C LEU A 22 -20.15 -15.89 26.76
N ALA A 23 -19.81 -16.77 27.68
CA ALA A 23 -19.59 -16.41 29.08
C ALA A 23 -18.54 -15.29 29.20
N ALA A 24 -18.70 -14.36 30.14
CA ALA A 24 -17.76 -13.25 30.35
C ALA A 24 -16.32 -13.71 30.67
N ALA A 25 -16.16 -14.89 31.29
CA ALA A 25 -14.88 -15.51 31.57
C ALA A 25 -14.25 -16.25 30.36
N ALA A 26 -14.95 -16.36 29.22
CA ALA A 26 -14.37 -16.89 28.01
C ALA A 26 -13.28 -15.95 27.47
N SER A 27 -12.34 -16.48 26.69
CA SER A 27 -11.27 -15.71 26.08
C SER A 27 -11.56 -15.36 24.62
N VAL A 28 -10.80 -14.42 24.07
CA VAL A 28 -10.78 -14.13 22.62
C VAL A 28 -10.36 -15.37 21.80
N ARG A 29 -9.63 -16.35 22.37
CA ARG A 29 -9.36 -17.65 21.74
C ARG A 29 -10.65 -18.43 21.50
N ASP A 30 -11.57 -18.41 22.47
CA ASP A 30 -12.85 -19.12 22.41
C ASP A 30 -13.82 -18.44 21.43
N LEU A 31 -13.83 -17.10 21.40
CA LEU A 31 -14.51 -16.34 20.34
C LEU A 31 -13.98 -16.69 18.94
N LYS A 32 -12.66 -16.86 18.77
CA LYS A 32 -12.11 -17.35 17.49
C LYS A 32 -12.48 -18.80 17.19
N ALA A 33 -12.72 -19.64 18.19
CA ALA A 33 -13.20 -21.01 17.97
C ALA A 33 -14.68 -21.01 17.54
N ALA A 34 -15.54 -20.28 18.27
CA ALA A 34 -16.95 -20.12 17.96
C ALA A 34 -17.16 -19.58 16.53
N LEU A 35 -16.46 -18.49 16.16
CA LEU A 35 -16.55 -17.92 14.81
C LEU A 35 -16.12 -18.91 13.72
N ARG A 36 -15.09 -19.73 13.93
CA ARG A 36 -14.72 -20.79 12.95
C ARG A 36 -15.79 -21.86 12.80
N SER A 37 -16.66 -22.06 13.80
CA SER A 37 -17.76 -23.02 13.70
C SER A 37 -19.01 -22.41 13.04
N SER A 38 -19.33 -21.14 13.31
CA SER A 38 -20.62 -20.53 12.95
C SER A 38 -20.59 -19.46 11.85
N PHE A 39 -19.42 -18.89 11.53
CA PHE A 39 -19.33 -17.69 10.68
C PHE A 39 -18.54 -17.96 9.39
N PRO A 40 -19.18 -17.96 8.20
CA PRO A 40 -18.53 -18.34 6.94
C PRO A 40 -17.23 -17.57 6.61
N PRO A 41 -17.08 -16.26 6.85
CA PRO A 41 -15.81 -15.56 6.64
C PRO A 41 -14.64 -16.10 7.49
N ALA A 42 -14.92 -16.63 8.68
CA ALA A 42 -13.93 -17.27 9.55
C ALA A 42 -13.65 -18.74 9.18
N GLN A 43 -14.61 -19.42 8.54
CA GLN A 43 -14.44 -20.77 7.98
C GLN A 43 -13.54 -20.75 6.73
N VAL A 44 -13.78 -19.80 5.82
CA VAL A 44 -13.01 -19.67 4.56
C VAL A 44 -11.55 -19.27 4.81
N SER A 45 -11.30 -18.43 5.82
CA SER A 45 -9.94 -18.06 6.23
C SER A 45 -9.72 -18.31 7.72
N PRO A 46 -9.21 -19.49 8.13
CA PRO A 46 -9.06 -19.83 9.54
C PRO A 46 -7.97 -19.02 10.27
N SER A 47 -7.18 -18.24 9.52
CA SER A 47 -6.21 -17.27 10.04
C SER A 47 -6.80 -15.85 9.98
N PHE A 48 -7.28 -15.36 11.12
CA PHE A 48 -7.83 -14.00 11.23
C PHE A 48 -7.43 -13.28 12.53
N HIS A 49 -7.53 -11.96 12.47
CA HIS A 49 -7.44 -11.04 13.60
C HIS A 49 -8.82 -10.46 13.91
N LEU A 50 -9.02 -10.09 15.16
CA LEU A 50 -10.23 -9.44 15.65
C LEU A 50 -9.82 -8.06 16.17
N PHE A 51 -10.59 -7.04 15.84
CA PHE A 51 -10.33 -5.65 16.22
C PHE A 51 -11.57 -5.05 16.86
N LEU A 52 -11.40 -4.28 17.95
CA LEU A 52 -12.44 -3.45 18.57
C LEU A 52 -11.91 -2.03 18.63
N LYS A 53 -12.68 -1.03 18.17
CA LYS A 53 -12.26 0.40 18.13
C LYS A 53 -10.86 0.59 17.51
N GLY A 54 -10.60 -0.09 16.39
CA GLY A 54 -9.31 -0.09 15.69
C GLY A 54 -8.16 -0.85 16.39
N THR A 55 -8.35 -1.30 17.63
CA THR A 55 -7.33 -2.00 18.42
C THR A 55 -7.43 -3.52 18.25
N LYS A 56 -6.30 -4.18 17.92
CA LYS A 56 -6.23 -5.64 17.76
C LYS A 56 -6.40 -6.34 19.11
N LEU A 57 -7.39 -7.20 19.22
CA LEU A 57 -7.62 -7.99 20.43
C LEU A 57 -6.51 -9.04 20.63
N ARG A 58 -5.96 -9.10 21.85
CA ARG A 58 -5.05 -10.16 22.29
C ARG A 58 -5.83 -11.48 22.39
N VAL A 59 -5.19 -12.61 22.11
CA VAL A 59 -5.88 -13.92 22.05
C VAL A 59 -6.26 -14.40 23.45
N GLU A 60 -5.52 -13.96 24.45
CA GLU A 60 -5.63 -14.28 25.88
C GLU A 60 -6.53 -13.29 26.65
N ALA A 61 -7.09 -12.26 26.02
CA ALA A 61 -7.99 -11.32 26.69
C ALA A 61 -9.35 -11.97 26.98
N GLU A 62 -9.91 -11.73 28.17
CA GLU A 62 -11.24 -12.19 28.57
C GLU A 62 -12.34 -11.31 27.96
N ILE A 63 -13.44 -11.92 27.53
CA ILE A 63 -14.59 -11.25 26.93
C ILE A 63 -15.21 -10.20 27.86
N GLY A 64 -15.24 -10.45 29.17
CA GLY A 64 -15.75 -9.50 30.17
C GLY A 64 -14.96 -8.19 30.23
N THR A 65 -13.67 -8.21 29.86
CA THR A 65 -12.80 -7.01 29.84
C THR A 65 -12.98 -6.14 28.60
N LEU A 66 -13.73 -6.61 27.59
CA LEU A 66 -13.97 -5.86 26.36
C LEU A 66 -15.05 -4.80 26.59
N ALA A 67 -14.65 -3.52 26.47
CA ALA A 67 -15.54 -2.36 26.51
C ALA A 67 -16.30 -2.19 25.17
N VAL A 68 -17.17 -3.15 24.86
CA VAL A 68 -18.13 -3.12 23.76
C VAL A 68 -19.38 -2.38 24.23
N GLY A 69 -19.60 -1.18 23.69
CA GLY A 69 -20.81 -0.38 23.89
C GLY A 69 -21.97 -0.82 23.00
N GLU A 70 -23.14 -0.26 23.23
CA GLU A 70 -24.34 -0.51 22.41
C GLU A 70 -24.09 -0.08 20.95
N GLY A 71 -24.41 -0.95 19.98
CA GLY A 71 -24.14 -0.72 18.56
C GLY A 71 -22.69 -0.94 18.11
N GLU A 72 -21.75 -1.20 19.02
CA GLU A 72 -20.36 -1.50 18.67
C GLU A 72 -20.18 -2.96 18.20
N PHE A 73 -19.20 -3.18 17.33
CA PHE A 73 -18.91 -4.51 16.77
C PHE A 73 -17.42 -4.78 16.67
N ILE A 74 -17.06 -6.05 16.78
CA ILE A 74 -15.71 -6.56 16.57
C ILE A 74 -15.52 -6.82 15.08
N VAL A 75 -14.45 -6.29 14.48
CA VAL A 75 -14.13 -6.48 13.06
C VAL A 75 -13.24 -7.70 12.86
N LEU A 76 -13.67 -8.63 12.00
CA LEU A 76 -12.88 -9.78 11.56
C LEU A 76 -12.07 -9.44 10.30
N VAL A 77 -10.75 -9.56 10.41
CA VAL A 77 -9.79 -9.32 9.33
C VAL A 77 -9.00 -10.60 9.05
N PRO A 78 -9.21 -11.28 7.90
CA PRO A 78 -8.44 -12.47 7.53
C PRO A 78 -7.00 -12.10 7.13
N PHE A 79 -6.07 -13.05 7.26
CA PHE A 79 -4.68 -12.91 6.81
C PHE A 79 -4.10 -14.24 6.33
N ALA A 80 -3.21 -14.21 5.34
CA ALA A 80 -2.45 -15.39 4.93
C ALA A 80 -1.24 -15.58 5.86
N ARG A 81 -1.06 -16.80 6.41
CA ARG A 81 0.23 -17.20 6.97
C ARG A 81 1.17 -17.56 5.83
N LYS A 82 2.37 -16.96 5.77
CA LYS A 82 3.48 -17.55 5.01
C LYS A 82 3.79 -18.91 5.66
N SER A 83 3.79 -19.97 4.86
CA SER A 83 4.30 -21.27 5.29
C SER A 83 5.80 -21.17 5.55
N GLN A 84 6.24 -21.53 6.75
CA GLN A 84 7.64 -21.89 6.96
C GLN A 84 7.89 -23.16 6.13
N GLN A 85 8.76 -23.08 5.13
CA GLN A 85 9.24 -24.27 4.43
C GLN A 85 10.16 -25.03 5.39
N CYS A 86 9.69 -26.18 5.86
CA CYS A 86 10.60 -27.22 6.37
C CYS A 86 11.46 -27.73 5.22
N SER A 87 12.75 -27.90 5.47
CA SER A 87 13.72 -28.45 4.53
C SER A 87 13.49 -29.94 4.27
N PRO A 88 13.49 -30.40 3.00
CA PRO A 88 13.61 -31.81 2.67
C PRO A 88 15.06 -32.14 2.29
N VAL A 89 15.74 -32.94 3.11
CA VAL A 89 17.01 -33.60 2.75
C VAL A 89 17.02 -35.02 3.30
N ALA A 90 16.74 -36.01 2.44
CA ALA A 90 17.24 -37.40 2.52
C ALA A 90 16.68 -38.25 1.36
N MET A 91 17.52 -39.13 0.79
CA MET A 91 17.17 -40.23 -0.15
C MET A 91 16.69 -39.76 -1.55
N ALA A 92 16.98 -40.37 -2.72
CA ALA A 92 17.87 -41.44 -3.19
C ALA A 92 17.84 -41.40 -4.76
N GLU A 93 18.79 -41.88 -5.59
CA GLU A 93 20.13 -42.46 -5.40
C GLU A 93 20.93 -42.51 -6.74
N GLN A 94 22.19 -43.01 -6.69
CA GLN A 94 23.00 -43.67 -7.76
C GLN A 94 23.09 -43.06 -9.19
N GLY A 95 24.31 -42.60 -9.57
CA GLY A 95 24.68 -42.28 -10.97
C GLY A 95 26.17 -41.90 -11.13
N GLN A 96 26.93 -42.72 -11.85
CA GLN A 96 28.40 -42.70 -12.08
C GLN A 96 29.03 -41.30 -12.34
N ILE A 97 30.06 -40.90 -11.59
CA ILE A 97 31.52 -41.05 -11.86
C ILE A 97 32.01 -40.44 -13.19
N THR A 98 32.73 -39.31 -13.12
CA THR A 98 34.02 -39.09 -13.83
C THR A 98 34.77 -37.89 -13.24
N GLU A 99 36.09 -37.96 -13.13
CA GLU A 99 36.93 -36.99 -12.41
C GLU A 99 37.59 -35.94 -13.31
N SER A 100 37.85 -34.74 -12.77
CA SER A 100 38.92 -33.86 -13.25
C SER A 100 39.37 -32.85 -12.17
N PRO A 101 40.60 -32.94 -11.62
CA PRO A 101 41.12 -31.98 -10.64
C PRO A 101 42.15 -31.00 -11.22
N ARG A 102 42.20 -29.76 -10.72
CA ARG A 102 43.43 -28.93 -10.63
C ARG A 102 43.22 -27.62 -9.83
N SER A 103 44.10 -27.39 -8.85
CA SER A 103 44.73 -26.12 -8.41
C SER A 103 44.00 -24.76 -8.56
N SER A 104 44.08 -23.78 -7.66
CA SER A 104 44.64 -23.66 -6.30
C SER A 104 44.55 -22.17 -5.90
N GLN A 105 44.11 -21.80 -4.69
CA GLN A 105 44.70 -20.70 -3.89
C GLN A 105 44.03 -20.49 -2.52
N VAL A 106 44.90 -20.34 -1.53
CA VAL A 106 44.74 -19.96 -0.11
C VAL A 106 44.03 -18.58 -0.01
N SER A 107 43.09 -18.32 0.91
CA SER A 107 43.42 -18.06 2.33
C SER A 107 42.29 -18.28 3.35
N THR A 108 42.72 -18.65 4.56
CA THR A 108 41.96 -18.94 5.78
C THR A 108 41.65 -17.69 6.63
N GLY A 109 40.53 -17.68 7.36
CA GLY A 109 40.26 -16.61 8.34
C GLY A 109 38.95 -16.71 9.14
N ALA A 110 38.69 -17.82 9.84
CA ALA A 110 37.56 -17.89 10.79
C ALA A 110 37.84 -18.80 12.00
N ASN A 111 37.29 -18.40 13.16
CA ASN A 111 37.16 -19.15 14.43
C ASN A 111 38.41 -19.40 15.31
N SER A 112 38.72 -18.43 16.19
CA SER A 112 39.23 -18.59 17.58
C SER A 112 39.53 -17.18 18.16
N ALA A 113 39.36 -16.85 19.44
CA ALA A 113 38.96 -17.63 20.63
C ALA A 113 38.25 -16.76 21.69
N ARG A 114 37.51 -17.42 22.61
CA ARG A 114 37.10 -16.85 23.91
C ARG A 114 38.21 -17.07 24.95
N ARG A 115 38.70 -16.01 25.61
CA ARG A 115 38.93 -15.87 27.08
C ARG A 115 39.96 -14.79 27.43
N GLY A 116 39.81 -14.21 28.64
CA GLY A 116 40.71 -13.22 29.23
C GLY A 116 40.28 -11.79 28.92
N ILE A 117 40.32 -10.82 29.85
CA ILE A 117 40.86 -10.81 31.22
C ILE A 117 39.90 -10.01 32.12
N THR A 118 39.62 -10.51 33.34
CA THR A 118 38.98 -9.74 34.41
C THR A 118 40.04 -8.95 35.19
N ASP A 119 39.57 -7.97 35.95
CA ASP A 119 40.31 -7.28 37.02
C ASP A 119 41.46 -6.37 36.58
N ASN A 120 41.20 -5.06 36.60
CA ASN A 120 42.10 -4.14 37.28
C ASN A 120 41.48 -2.77 37.63
N LEU A 121 41.88 -2.26 38.79
CA LEU A 121 41.87 -0.85 39.22
C LEU A 121 40.53 -0.16 39.49
N SER A 122 39.99 -0.52 40.66
CA SER A 122 39.34 0.42 41.57
C SER A 122 40.26 1.60 41.96
N SER A 123 39.86 2.86 41.70
CA SER A 123 40.22 4.02 42.55
C SER A 123 39.56 5.36 42.15
N ILE A 124 38.80 5.96 43.08
CA ILE A 124 38.81 7.41 43.44
C ILE A 124 38.00 8.38 42.51
N PRO A 125 37.22 9.36 43.05
CA PRO A 125 35.76 9.13 43.16
C PRO A 125 34.81 10.34 42.91
N SER A 126 33.50 10.05 42.96
CA SER A 126 32.37 10.88 43.46
C SER A 126 32.23 12.37 43.08
N SER A 127 31.14 12.68 42.36
CA SER A 127 30.36 13.92 42.52
C SER A 127 28.86 13.61 42.32
N PRO A 128 27.90 14.19 43.07
CA PRO A 128 26.57 13.60 43.22
C PRO A 128 25.44 14.40 42.55
N HIS A 129 24.89 13.93 41.42
CA HIS A 129 23.56 14.36 40.91
C HIS A 129 22.90 13.26 40.06
N ALA A 130 22.36 12.22 40.71
CA ALA A 130 21.69 11.10 40.03
C ALA A 130 20.39 10.60 40.70
N GLU A 131 19.69 11.45 41.48
CA GLU A 131 18.42 11.10 42.16
C GLU A 131 17.32 12.15 41.96
N THR A 132 16.96 12.46 40.69
CA THR A 132 15.75 13.26 40.39
C THR A 132 15.14 13.00 39.01
N ALA A 133 15.89 12.43 38.06
CA ALA A 133 15.48 12.32 36.66
C ALA A 133 14.37 11.28 36.37
N SER A 134 14.07 10.34 37.26
CA SER A 134 13.13 9.23 36.99
C SER A 134 11.66 9.51 37.32
N ARG A 135 11.32 10.64 37.96
CA ARG A 135 9.94 10.94 38.40
C ARG A 135 9.19 12.01 37.58
N TYR A 136 9.88 12.76 36.71
CA TYR A 136 9.26 13.85 35.93
C TYR A 136 8.84 13.48 34.50
N PHE A 137 9.19 12.30 33.99
CA PHE A 137 8.92 11.91 32.60
C PHE A 137 7.51 11.32 32.33
N SER A 138 6.64 11.22 33.34
CA SER A 138 5.32 10.58 33.21
C SER A 138 4.12 11.54 33.18
N SER A 139 4.27 12.81 33.55
CA SER A 139 3.15 13.76 33.67
C SER A 139 3.12 14.82 32.56
N GLY A 140 4.25 15.46 32.26
CA GLY A 140 4.32 16.58 31.32
C GLY A 140 4.08 16.24 29.84
N ALA A 141 4.16 14.95 29.46
CA ALA A 141 3.80 14.53 28.10
C ALA A 141 2.27 14.44 27.92
N ASN A 142 1.53 14.01 28.95
CA ASN A 142 0.07 13.87 28.87
C ASN A 142 -0.63 15.23 28.93
N SER A 143 -0.13 16.19 29.71
CA SER A 143 -0.73 17.53 29.79
C SER A 143 -0.69 18.26 28.43
N ALA A 144 0.44 18.18 27.71
CA ALA A 144 0.56 18.79 26.38
C ALA A 144 -0.37 18.13 25.33
N TRP A 145 -0.67 16.84 25.46
CA TRP A 145 -1.67 16.17 24.62
C TRP A 145 -3.11 16.53 25.01
N GLN A 146 -3.37 16.83 26.27
CA GLN A 146 -4.68 17.26 26.76
C GLN A 146 -4.97 18.72 26.36
N GLU A 147 -4.02 19.64 26.52
CA GLU A 147 -4.15 21.03 26.04
C GLU A 147 -4.47 21.09 24.53
N ILE A 148 -3.79 20.26 23.70
CA ILE A 148 -4.05 20.19 22.25
C ILE A 148 -5.41 19.54 21.92
N MET A 149 -5.88 18.57 22.73
CA MET A 149 -7.21 17.98 22.56
C MET A 149 -8.31 18.96 22.96
N ASP A 150 -8.12 19.71 24.06
CA ASP A 150 -9.07 20.71 24.55
C ASP A 150 -9.21 21.86 23.53
N ASP A 151 -8.10 22.41 23.02
CA ASP A 151 -8.09 23.40 21.93
C ASP A 151 -8.84 22.89 20.68
N LEU A 152 -8.58 21.65 20.24
CA LEU A 152 -9.28 21.09 19.07
C LEU A 152 -10.77 20.80 19.33
N SER A 153 -11.16 20.51 20.58
CA SER A 153 -12.56 20.33 20.96
C SER A 153 -13.33 21.66 21.05
N SER A 154 -12.64 22.77 21.32
CA SER A 154 -13.24 24.11 21.36
C SER A 154 -13.67 24.65 19.99
N ILE A 155 -13.19 24.05 18.89
CA ILE A 155 -13.45 24.46 17.50
C ILE A 155 -14.49 23.53 16.84
N SER A 156 -15.59 23.21 17.53
CA SER A 156 -16.67 22.38 16.94
C SER A 156 -18.05 22.44 17.65
N SER A 157 -18.78 23.56 17.59
CA SER A 157 -20.25 23.54 17.70
C SER A 157 -20.91 24.84 17.20
N SER A 158 -21.71 24.71 16.14
CA SER A 158 -22.73 25.65 15.60
C SER A 158 -23.92 25.84 16.59
N PRO A 159 -24.93 26.75 16.43
CA PRO A 159 -25.68 26.91 15.16
C PRO A 159 -26.53 28.19 14.88
N GLN A 160 -27.24 28.12 13.74
CA GLN A 160 -28.52 28.74 13.34
C GLN A 160 -28.65 30.20 12.86
N ASP A 161 -29.23 30.29 11.65
CA ASP A 161 -30.32 31.15 11.18
C ASP A 161 -30.39 32.61 11.61
N ASP A 162 -30.24 33.52 10.64
CA ASP A 162 -31.34 34.47 10.37
C ASP A 162 -31.37 34.99 8.92
N SER A 163 -32.49 35.61 8.54
CA SER A 163 -32.99 35.67 7.16
C SER A 163 -32.76 36.97 6.36
N ALA A 164 -33.04 36.87 5.05
CA ALA A 164 -33.42 37.94 4.11
C ALA A 164 -32.36 38.92 3.52
N SER A 165 -32.07 38.79 2.21
CA SER A 165 -32.61 39.72 1.19
C SER A 165 -32.04 39.59 -0.25
N LYS A 166 -32.96 39.56 -1.22
CA LYS A 166 -32.91 40.16 -2.59
C LYS A 166 -32.11 39.53 -3.76
N ASN A 167 -32.86 38.77 -4.56
CA ASN A 167 -33.25 39.06 -5.97
C ASN A 167 -32.39 38.63 -7.19
N PHE A 168 -33.15 38.38 -8.29
CA PHE A 168 -32.81 38.06 -9.70
C PHE A 168 -32.19 36.67 -9.97
N CYS A 169 -32.67 35.85 -10.93
CA CYS A 169 -33.79 35.92 -11.89
C CYS A 169 -34.26 34.45 -12.18
N ALA A 170 -35.54 34.05 -12.08
CA ALA A 170 -36.56 34.02 -13.16
C ALA A 170 -36.06 33.46 -14.52
N GLN A 171 -36.71 32.52 -15.25
CA GLN A 171 -38.01 31.78 -15.23
C GLN A 171 -37.75 30.39 -15.92
N SER A 172 -38.61 29.35 -15.97
CA SER A 172 -40.07 29.24 -15.88
C SER A 172 -40.58 27.88 -15.32
N THR A 173 -41.70 27.92 -14.61
CA THR A 173 -42.64 26.84 -14.21
C THR A 173 -43.33 26.15 -15.42
N ILE A 174 -44.12 25.06 -15.36
CA ILE A 174 -45.37 24.80 -14.57
C ILE A 174 -45.62 23.27 -14.34
N PRO A 175 -46.33 22.83 -13.26
CA PRO A 175 -46.48 21.41 -12.84
C PRO A 175 -47.94 20.91 -12.67
N CYS A 176 -48.12 19.75 -11.97
CA CYS A 176 -49.37 19.22 -11.35
C CYS A 176 -50.45 18.62 -12.30
N SER A 177 -51.38 17.73 -11.92
CA SER A 177 -51.59 16.79 -10.77
C SER A 177 -52.91 16.01 -11.00
N GLY A 178 -53.13 14.79 -10.47
CA GLY A 178 -54.49 14.20 -10.47
C GLY A 178 -54.62 12.69 -10.17
N ASN A 179 -55.36 12.36 -9.11
CA ASN A 179 -55.51 11.04 -8.47
C ASN A 179 -56.58 10.07 -9.06
N SER A 180 -56.41 8.79 -8.69
CA SER A 180 -57.39 7.84 -8.08
C SER A 180 -58.34 6.91 -8.89
N VAL A 181 -58.71 5.82 -8.17
CA VAL A 181 -59.78 4.80 -8.40
C VAL A 181 -59.44 3.74 -9.46
N GLU A 182 -58.92 2.56 -9.10
CA GLU A 182 -59.63 1.34 -8.61
C GLU A 182 -60.61 0.73 -9.64
N ASP A 183 -60.35 -0.51 -10.08
CA ASP A 183 -61.32 -1.60 -9.87
C ASP A 183 -60.71 -3.02 -10.03
N VAL A 184 -61.44 -4.02 -9.53
CA VAL A 184 -61.00 -5.41 -9.28
C VAL A 184 -61.52 -6.39 -10.34
N SER A 185 -60.75 -7.44 -10.69
CA SER A 185 -61.32 -8.80 -10.92
C SER A 185 -60.29 -9.93 -10.92
N THR A 186 -60.70 -11.03 -10.28
CA THR A 186 -59.96 -12.26 -9.99
C THR A 186 -60.15 -13.29 -11.10
N ASP A 187 -59.17 -14.18 -11.35
CA ASP A 187 -59.51 -15.61 -11.41
C ASP A 187 -58.34 -16.55 -11.09
N GLN A 188 -58.66 -17.76 -10.62
CA GLN A 188 -57.72 -18.75 -10.09
C GLN A 188 -57.61 -19.98 -11.01
N ARG A 189 -56.43 -20.62 -11.08
CA ARG A 189 -56.31 -22.10 -11.01
C ARG A 189 -54.86 -22.61 -10.86
N LEU A 190 -54.70 -23.40 -9.81
CA LEU A 190 -53.67 -24.42 -9.52
C LEU A 190 -54.35 -25.82 -9.70
N PRO A 191 -53.73 -27.02 -9.47
CA PRO A 191 -52.35 -27.36 -9.10
C PRO A 191 -51.73 -28.61 -9.81
N THR A 192 -50.56 -29.07 -9.30
CA THR A 192 -50.02 -30.47 -9.25
C THR A 192 -49.49 -31.19 -10.50
N GLY A 193 -48.35 -31.91 -10.35
CA GLY A 193 -47.90 -32.89 -11.35
C GLY A 193 -46.44 -33.42 -11.31
N ASN A 194 -46.04 -34.10 -10.23
CA ASN A 194 -44.94 -35.11 -10.15
C ASN A 194 -43.47 -34.84 -10.60
N SER A 195 -42.61 -35.17 -9.64
CA SER A 195 -41.16 -35.38 -9.67
C SER A 195 -40.60 -36.36 -10.72
N ASN A 196 -39.32 -36.16 -11.09
CA ASN A 196 -38.37 -37.28 -11.18
C ASN A 196 -36.90 -36.88 -10.92
N LYS A 197 -36.20 -37.64 -10.06
CA LYS A 197 -34.76 -37.52 -9.80
C LYS A 197 -33.98 -38.42 -10.76
N ARG A 198 -32.83 -37.97 -11.27
CA ARG A 198 -31.77 -38.88 -11.77
C ARG A 198 -30.37 -38.34 -11.46
N ARG A 199 -29.41 -39.26 -11.29
CA ARG A 199 -28.04 -39.07 -10.75
C ARG A 199 -27.01 -39.71 -11.71
N LYS A 200 -25.75 -39.22 -11.67
CA LYS A 200 -24.48 -39.91 -12.05
C LYS A 200 -24.22 -40.21 -13.57
N PRO A 201 -22.98 -40.57 -14.01
CA PRO A 201 -21.69 -39.87 -13.80
C PRO A 201 -20.66 -39.96 -14.99
N CYS A 202 -19.50 -39.30 -14.84
CA CYS A 202 -18.12 -39.56 -15.35
C CYS A 202 -17.80 -40.37 -16.64
N LYS A 203 -16.95 -39.77 -17.51
CA LYS A 203 -15.66 -40.26 -18.10
C LYS A 203 -15.13 -39.20 -19.10
N GLU A 204 -13.90 -39.10 -19.62
CA GLU A 204 -12.48 -39.36 -19.26
C GLU A 204 -11.68 -39.27 -20.60
N ASN A 205 -10.50 -38.64 -20.65
CA ASN A 205 -9.51 -38.62 -21.78
C ASN A 205 -9.92 -37.92 -23.11
N GLY A 206 -9.03 -37.33 -23.93
CA GLY A 206 -7.59 -37.01 -23.80
C GLY A 206 -6.91 -36.68 -25.16
N ASN A 207 -5.92 -35.78 -25.18
CA ASN A 207 -4.97 -35.44 -26.30
C ASN A 207 -5.52 -34.79 -27.60
N ALA A 208 -4.73 -34.21 -28.52
CA ALA A 208 -3.56 -33.28 -28.48
C ALA A 208 -3.14 -32.86 -29.93
N PHE A 209 -2.29 -31.83 -30.07
CA PHE A 209 -1.44 -31.43 -31.24
C PHE A 209 -1.98 -30.64 -32.47
N ASN A 210 -1.47 -29.40 -32.56
CA ASN A 210 -0.76 -28.69 -33.65
C ASN A 210 -1.03 -28.80 -35.17
N GLU A 211 -0.88 -27.60 -35.76
CA GLU A 211 -0.24 -27.25 -37.04
C GLU A 211 -1.02 -27.34 -38.37
N MET A 212 -0.77 -26.33 -39.20
CA MET A 212 -1.38 -26.09 -40.50
C MET A 212 -0.33 -25.42 -41.42
N PRO A 213 -0.16 -25.89 -42.66
CA PRO A 213 0.37 -25.07 -43.74
C PRO A 213 -0.60 -24.96 -44.94
N THR A 214 -0.18 -24.21 -45.95
CA THR A 214 -1.03 -23.43 -46.87
C THR A 214 -1.19 -23.99 -48.29
N SER A 215 -2.21 -23.44 -48.97
CA SER A 215 -2.36 -23.29 -50.44
C SER A 215 -2.92 -24.48 -51.25
N GLY A 216 -3.65 -24.18 -52.35
CA GLY A 216 -3.97 -25.22 -53.35
C GLY A 216 -5.31 -25.18 -54.11
N ALA A 217 -5.86 -24.02 -54.47
CA ALA A 217 -6.65 -23.75 -55.71
C ALA A 217 -7.83 -24.66 -56.21
N ASN A 218 -8.84 -23.96 -56.76
CA ASN A 218 -9.69 -24.33 -57.91
C ASN A 218 -10.99 -25.17 -57.77
N SER A 219 -12.10 -24.42 -57.86
CA SER A 219 -13.14 -24.53 -58.92
C SER A 219 -14.42 -25.37 -58.75
N ALA A 220 -15.52 -24.70 -59.12
CA ALA A 220 -16.74 -25.20 -59.79
C ALA A 220 -18.04 -25.47 -58.98
N ALA A 221 -18.84 -24.39 -58.87
CA ALA A 221 -20.29 -24.30 -59.17
C ALA A 221 -21.29 -25.38 -58.67
N GLY A 222 -22.28 -24.92 -57.88
CA GLY A 222 -23.49 -25.69 -57.56
C GLY A 222 -24.39 -25.05 -56.48
N GLN A 223 -25.16 -24.01 -56.83
CA GLN A 223 -26.26 -23.45 -56.01
C GLN A 223 -27.60 -24.13 -56.41
N PRO A 224 -28.61 -24.30 -55.52
CA PRO A 224 -29.47 -23.16 -55.18
C PRO A 224 -30.19 -23.12 -53.80
N SER A 225 -30.72 -21.92 -53.50
CA SER A 225 -31.96 -21.57 -52.76
C SER A 225 -32.21 -22.01 -51.30
N ILE A 226 -31.93 -21.07 -50.39
CA ILE A 226 -32.89 -20.39 -49.48
C ILE A 226 -34.07 -21.23 -48.93
N ASP A 227 -34.11 -21.43 -47.60
CA ASP A 227 -35.32 -21.06 -46.84
C ASP A 227 -35.07 -20.64 -45.36
N LYS A 228 -36.08 -19.95 -44.83
CA LYS A 228 -36.14 -18.97 -43.74
C LYS A 228 -35.72 -19.38 -42.30
N LYS A 229 -35.07 -18.40 -41.65
CA LYS A 229 -35.35 -17.82 -40.30
C LYS A 229 -35.16 -18.63 -39.00
N SER A 230 -34.55 -17.88 -38.05
CA SER A 230 -34.72 -17.91 -36.58
C SER A 230 -33.94 -18.93 -35.75
N SER A 231 -32.97 -18.43 -34.95
CA SER A 231 -32.68 -18.85 -33.54
C SER A 231 -31.29 -18.43 -32.99
N ILE A 232 -30.69 -17.30 -33.40
CA ILE A 232 -29.43 -16.80 -32.81
C ILE A 232 -29.71 -15.64 -31.83
N ALA A 233 -30.30 -15.97 -30.68
CA ALA A 233 -30.59 -15.00 -29.61
C ALA A 233 -30.53 -15.63 -28.19
N ARG A 234 -29.67 -16.63 -27.98
CA ARG A 234 -29.45 -17.28 -26.67
C ARG A 234 -28.00 -17.79 -26.54
N SER A 235 -27.06 -16.97 -26.07
CA SER A 235 -25.80 -17.37 -25.39
C SER A 235 -24.87 -16.16 -25.14
N ALA A 236 -25.34 -15.14 -24.42
CA ALA A 236 -24.49 -14.02 -23.98
C ALA A 236 -24.00 -14.14 -22.52
N ALA A 237 -24.45 -15.17 -21.81
CA ALA A 237 -24.16 -15.40 -20.38
C ALA A 237 -23.36 -16.69 -20.15
N THR A 238 -22.82 -17.29 -21.21
CA THR A 238 -22.19 -18.61 -21.17
C THR A 238 -20.67 -18.45 -21.22
N SER A 239 -19.98 -18.82 -20.13
CA SER A 239 -18.58 -19.26 -20.16
C SER A 239 -17.53 -18.23 -20.63
N CYS A 240 -17.16 -17.30 -19.75
CA CYS A 240 -15.78 -16.78 -19.75
C CYS A 240 -14.84 -17.85 -19.18
N HIS A 241 -14.54 -18.88 -19.98
CA HIS A 241 -13.58 -19.95 -19.67
C HIS A 241 -12.38 -19.98 -20.63
N GLY A 242 -12.33 -19.08 -21.62
CA GLY A 242 -11.15 -18.89 -22.44
C GLY A 242 -10.12 -18.03 -21.70
N THR A 243 -8.94 -18.57 -21.42
CA THR A 243 -7.78 -17.86 -20.86
C THR A 243 -7.03 -17.04 -21.93
N CYS A 244 -7.75 -16.54 -22.94
CA CYS A 244 -7.15 -15.74 -24.01
C CYS A 244 -6.79 -14.36 -23.47
N HIS A 245 -5.52 -13.99 -23.59
CA HIS A 245 -4.99 -12.72 -23.11
C HIS A 245 -5.46 -11.57 -24.01
N LEU A 246 -6.60 -10.95 -23.64
CA LEU A 246 -7.14 -9.79 -24.34
C LEU A 246 -6.23 -8.56 -24.18
N GLY A 247 -5.98 -7.85 -25.27
CA GLY A 247 -5.36 -6.52 -25.22
C GLY A 247 -6.25 -5.48 -24.55
N PRO A 248 -5.73 -4.30 -24.11
CA PRO A 248 -6.54 -3.30 -23.41
C PRO A 248 -7.78 -2.84 -24.19
N ALA A 249 -7.66 -2.63 -25.51
CA ALA A 249 -8.78 -2.25 -26.36
C ALA A 249 -9.81 -3.38 -26.50
N GLU A 250 -9.35 -4.61 -26.75
CA GLU A 250 -10.20 -5.79 -26.86
C GLU A 250 -10.95 -6.07 -25.55
N MET A 251 -10.31 -5.81 -24.41
CA MET A 251 -10.95 -5.91 -23.09
C MET A 251 -12.01 -4.82 -22.89
N VAL A 252 -11.77 -3.58 -23.31
CA VAL A 252 -12.79 -2.52 -23.29
C VAL A 252 -14.01 -2.94 -24.10
N ASP A 253 -13.81 -3.50 -25.30
CA ASP A 253 -14.91 -3.98 -26.13
C ASP A 253 -15.56 -5.24 -25.58
N HIS A 254 -14.82 -6.17 -24.99
CA HIS A 254 -15.35 -7.32 -24.25
C HIS A 254 -16.22 -6.88 -23.06
N LEU A 255 -15.81 -5.85 -22.33
CA LEU A 255 -16.59 -5.28 -21.23
C LEU A 255 -17.86 -4.60 -21.73
N LYS A 256 -17.79 -3.75 -22.77
CA LYS A 256 -18.97 -3.16 -23.44
C LYS A 256 -19.95 -4.24 -23.91
N GLN A 257 -19.43 -5.27 -24.59
CA GLN A 257 -20.18 -6.40 -25.14
C GLN A 257 -20.48 -7.50 -24.11
N GLY A 258 -20.20 -7.30 -22.82
CA GLY A 258 -20.33 -8.31 -21.78
C GLY A 258 -21.14 -7.78 -20.61
N LEU A 259 -20.43 -7.41 -19.54
CA LEU A 259 -21.02 -6.83 -18.33
C LEU A 259 -21.63 -5.43 -18.56
N GLY A 260 -21.19 -4.72 -19.60
CA GLY A 260 -21.52 -3.32 -19.91
C GLY A 260 -22.70 -3.12 -20.87
N LYS A 261 -23.38 -4.20 -21.25
CA LYS A 261 -24.46 -4.20 -22.27
C LYS A 261 -25.66 -3.32 -21.94
N GLU A 262 -25.90 -3.02 -20.67
CA GLU A 262 -27.03 -2.21 -20.21
C GLU A 262 -26.62 -0.75 -20.00
N GLY A 263 -25.50 -0.32 -20.59
CA GLY A 263 -24.98 1.06 -20.49
C GLY A 263 -24.17 1.32 -19.22
N GLN A 264 -23.63 0.28 -18.56
CA GLN A 264 -22.86 0.45 -17.33
C GLN A 264 -21.54 1.22 -17.51
N ILE A 265 -20.92 1.16 -18.69
CA ILE A 265 -19.74 1.96 -19.00
C ILE A 265 -20.24 3.34 -19.44
N VAL A 266 -20.17 4.32 -18.53
CA VAL A 266 -20.73 5.66 -18.76
C VAL A 266 -19.72 6.65 -19.36
N HIS A 267 -18.43 6.35 -19.27
CA HIS A 267 -17.35 7.13 -19.86
C HIS A 267 -16.11 6.25 -20.05
N ILE A 268 -15.37 6.54 -21.13
CA ILE A 268 -14.09 5.93 -21.48
C ILE A 268 -13.16 7.06 -21.88
N GLU A 269 -12.07 7.22 -21.16
CA GLU A 269 -10.99 8.15 -21.48
C GLU A 269 -9.80 7.35 -22.04
N GLU A 270 -9.28 7.79 -23.19
CA GLU A 270 -8.07 7.24 -23.80
C GLU A 270 -6.86 8.07 -23.37
N ILE A 271 -6.01 7.49 -22.52
CA ILE A 271 -4.78 8.13 -22.07
C ILE A 271 -3.66 7.66 -23.02
N PRO A 272 -3.12 8.55 -23.87
CA PRO A 272 -2.16 8.17 -24.90
C PRO A 272 -0.85 7.66 -24.31
N CYS A 273 -0.15 6.84 -25.08
CA CYS A 273 1.21 6.42 -24.72
C CYS A 273 2.17 7.60 -24.76
N ARG A 274 3.16 7.60 -23.85
CA ARG A 274 4.26 8.56 -23.81
C ARG A 274 5.57 7.82 -23.99
N ALA A 275 6.34 8.19 -25.01
CA ALA A 275 7.70 7.69 -25.19
C ALA A 275 8.63 8.18 -24.06
N ALA A 276 9.65 7.39 -23.72
CA ALA A 276 10.64 7.81 -22.73
C ALA A 276 11.47 9.00 -23.24
N SER A 277 11.60 10.03 -22.40
CA SER A 277 12.50 11.17 -22.61
C SER A 277 13.76 10.95 -21.78
N PHE A 278 14.85 10.59 -22.47
CA PHE A 278 16.15 10.31 -21.85
C PHE A 278 17.07 11.52 -21.87
N ALA A 279 17.99 11.55 -20.91
CA ALA A 279 19.18 12.37 -20.88
C ALA A 279 20.39 11.47 -20.59
N GLU A 280 21.57 11.89 -21.04
CA GLU A 280 22.81 11.18 -20.73
C GLU A 280 23.15 11.26 -19.23
N LEU A 281 23.97 10.31 -18.78
CA LEU A 281 24.51 10.31 -17.41
C LEU A 281 25.31 11.61 -17.17
N PRO A 282 25.04 12.37 -16.10
CA PRO A 282 25.77 13.61 -15.84
C PRO A 282 27.28 13.38 -15.71
N ASN A 283 28.07 14.10 -16.51
CA ASN A 283 29.54 13.97 -16.58
C ASN A 283 30.26 14.26 -15.24
N HIS A 284 29.57 14.87 -14.26
CA HIS A 284 30.10 15.14 -12.92
C HIS A 284 29.93 13.97 -11.94
N LEU A 285 29.28 12.87 -12.34
CA LEU A 285 29.29 11.62 -11.58
C LEU A 285 30.64 10.92 -11.78
N SER A 286 31.19 10.38 -10.70
CA SER A 286 32.38 9.52 -10.72
C SER A 286 32.25 8.37 -11.72
N GLU A 287 33.36 7.88 -12.26
CA GLU A 287 33.34 6.72 -13.17
C GLU A 287 32.77 5.49 -12.44
N ALA A 288 33.15 5.26 -11.18
CA ALA A 288 32.60 4.19 -10.35
C ALA A 288 31.06 4.22 -10.28
N THR A 289 30.44 5.40 -10.08
CA THR A 289 28.98 5.52 -10.12
C THR A 289 28.40 5.31 -11.51
N ARG A 290 29.06 5.78 -12.57
CA ARG A 290 28.61 5.55 -13.96
C ARG A 290 28.74 4.08 -14.37
N GLU A 291 29.72 3.34 -13.88
CA GLU A 291 29.89 1.89 -14.07
C GLU A 291 28.89 1.09 -13.24
N ALA A 292 28.70 1.43 -11.97
CA ALA A 292 27.70 0.81 -11.10
C ALA A 292 26.28 0.95 -11.69
N LEU A 293 25.92 2.14 -12.18
CA LEU A 293 24.64 2.37 -12.86
C LEU A 293 24.46 1.52 -14.11
N LYS A 294 25.50 1.38 -14.95
CA LYS A 294 25.47 0.47 -16.12
C LYS A 294 25.28 -0.99 -15.67
N SER A 295 25.94 -1.43 -14.60
CA SER A 295 25.86 -2.82 -14.12
C SER A 295 24.47 -3.22 -13.62
N ILE A 296 23.69 -2.27 -13.07
CA ILE A 296 22.28 -2.46 -12.69
C ILE A 296 21.29 -2.18 -13.84
N GLY A 297 21.78 -2.04 -15.08
CA GLY A 297 20.96 -1.82 -16.27
C GLY A 297 20.55 -0.37 -16.56
N VAL A 298 21.06 0.61 -15.80
CA VAL A 298 20.79 2.05 -16.00
C VAL A 298 21.88 2.67 -16.88
N SER A 299 21.74 2.49 -18.20
CA SER A 299 22.65 3.08 -19.19
C SER A 299 22.38 4.56 -19.49
N ARG A 300 21.12 5.00 -19.36
CA ARG A 300 20.63 6.37 -19.55
C ARG A 300 19.60 6.70 -18.49
N LEU A 301 19.45 7.97 -18.15
CA LEU A 301 18.48 8.43 -17.15
C LEU A 301 17.28 9.09 -17.83
N TYR A 302 16.12 9.07 -17.19
CA TYR A 302 15.01 9.93 -17.62
C TYR A 302 15.36 11.40 -17.38
N SER A 303 14.79 12.29 -18.20
CA SER A 303 15.05 13.74 -18.14
C SER A 303 14.83 14.35 -16.75
N HIS A 304 13.78 13.93 -16.03
CA HIS A 304 13.53 14.33 -14.65
C HIS A 304 14.59 13.81 -13.65
N GLN A 305 15.09 12.58 -13.84
CA GLN A 305 16.13 12.00 -12.99
C GLN A 305 17.44 12.78 -13.15
N SER A 306 17.92 12.94 -14.39
CA SER A 306 19.17 13.66 -14.68
C SER A 306 19.12 15.11 -14.14
N ARG A 307 17.99 15.81 -14.30
CA ARG A 307 17.78 17.14 -13.71
C ARG A 307 17.81 17.12 -12.18
N ALA A 308 17.12 16.17 -11.54
CA ALA A 308 17.07 16.08 -10.08
C ALA A 308 18.44 15.79 -9.46
N ILE A 309 19.21 14.89 -10.08
CA ILE A 309 20.57 14.53 -9.68
C ILE A 309 21.49 15.75 -9.77
N HIS A 310 21.49 16.44 -10.92
CA HIS A 310 22.27 17.66 -11.13
C HIS A 310 21.93 18.73 -10.08
N SER A 311 20.66 19.00 -9.84
CA SER A 311 20.23 20.03 -8.88
C SER A 311 20.59 19.68 -7.43
N SER A 312 20.48 18.40 -7.06
CA SER A 312 20.84 17.90 -5.72
C SER A 312 22.35 17.90 -5.47
N ILE A 313 23.17 17.61 -6.48
CA ILE A 313 24.64 17.69 -6.40
C ILE A 313 25.09 19.16 -6.31
N ALA A 314 24.44 20.06 -7.06
CA ALA A 314 24.62 21.51 -6.94
C ALA A 314 24.07 22.12 -5.63
N GLY A 315 23.63 21.29 -4.67
CA GLY A 315 23.18 21.69 -3.34
C GLY A 315 21.78 22.32 -3.27
N ARG A 316 21.07 22.46 -4.40
CA ARG A 316 19.71 23.03 -4.44
C ARG A 316 18.70 22.06 -3.81
N HIS A 317 17.75 22.60 -3.06
CA HIS A 317 16.59 21.81 -2.62
C HIS A 317 15.71 21.46 -3.82
N VAL A 318 15.23 20.22 -3.90
CA VAL A 318 14.51 19.70 -5.07
C VAL A 318 13.19 19.05 -4.67
N ALA A 319 12.13 19.31 -5.43
CA ALA A 319 10.85 18.59 -5.36
C ALA A 319 10.60 17.84 -6.67
N ILE A 320 10.55 16.50 -6.62
CA ILE A 320 10.24 15.64 -7.76
C ILE A 320 8.77 15.25 -7.69
N ALA A 321 7.95 15.87 -8.54
CA ALA A 321 6.51 15.68 -8.62
C ALA A 321 6.15 14.92 -9.92
N THR A 322 6.51 13.64 -9.96
CA THR A 322 6.29 12.76 -11.13
C THR A 322 5.40 11.57 -10.77
N SER A 323 4.90 10.85 -11.78
CA SER A 323 3.96 9.74 -11.61
C SER A 323 4.51 8.61 -10.73
N THR A 324 3.63 7.72 -10.26
CA THR A 324 4.07 6.49 -9.57
C THR A 324 4.77 5.57 -10.58
N SER A 325 5.84 4.91 -10.15
CA SER A 325 6.73 4.09 -11.01
C SER A 325 7.57 4.84 -12.06
N SER A 326 7.65 6.18 -12.01
CA SER A 326 8.54 6.98 -12.89
C SER A 326 10.04 6.77 -12.65
N GLY A 327 10.43 6.08 -11.57
CA GLY A 327 11.83 5.90 -11.16
C GLY A 327 12.35 6.97 -10.20
N LYS A 328 11.48 7.61 -9.41
CA LYS A 328 11.82 8.65 -8.41
C LYS A 328 12.97 8.29 -7.47
N SER A 329 13.11 7.02 -7.07
CA SER A 329 14.17 6.63 -6.13
C SER A 329 15.59 6.85 -6.66
N LEU A 330 15.82 6.71 -7.98
CA LEU A 330 17.11 7.04 -8.58
C LEU A 330 17.45 8.53 -8.48
N CYS A 331 16.45 9.42 -8.44
CA CYS A 331 16.65 10.87 -8.29
C CYS A 331 17.35 11.24 -6.99
N TYR A 332 17.10 10.51 -5.89
CA TYR A 332 17.72 10.75 -4.58
C TYR A 332 18.83 9.75 -4.23
N ASN A 333 18.74 8.50 -4.68
CA ASN A 333 19.75 7.48 -4.38
C ASN A 333 21.10 7.82 -5.03
N ILE A 334 21.11 8.26 -6.29
CA ILE A 334 22.35 8.60 -7.03
C ILE A 334 23.13 9.76 -6.38
N PRO A 335 22.57 10.97 -6.14
CA PRO A 335 23.34 12.08 -5.58
C PRO A 335 23.77 11.82 -4.14
N VAL A 336 22.98 11.07 -3.37
CA VAL A 336 23.34 10.65 -2.01
C VAL A 336 24.52 9.68 -2.05
N LEU A 337 24.41 8.57 -2.78
CA LEU A 337 25.47 7.57 -2.83
C LEU A 337 26.77 8.15 -3.39
N GLU A 338 26.72 8.94 -4.47
CA GLU A 338 27.88 9.66 -5.02
C GLU A 338 28.57 10.51 -3.93
N SER A 339 27.82 11.33 -3.19
CA SER A 339 28.39 12.16 -2.12
C SER A 339 28.91 11.36 -0.92
N LEU A 340 28.30 10.21 -0.61
CA LEU A 340 28.77 9.32 0.45
C LEU A 340 30.05 8.56 0.04
N CYS A 341 30.24 8.29 -1.25
CA CYS A 341 31.49 7.75 -1.81
C CYS A 341 32.61 8.80 -1.79
N GLN A 342 32.32 10.04 -2.17
CA GLN A 342 33.31 11.13 -2.26
C GLN A 342 33.81 11.64 -0.89
N ASN A 343 32.97 11.61 0.15
CA ASN A 343 33.32 12.11 1.48
C ASN A 343 32.95 11.08 2.55
N LEU A 344 33.95 10.48 3.19
CA LEU A 344 33.78 9.44 4.22
C LEU A 344 33.01 9.90 5.46
N MET A 345 33.01 11.20 5.78
CA MET A 345 32.27 11.73 6.93
C MET A 345 30.80 12.00 6.61
N ALA A 346 30.49 12.31 5.35
CA ALA A 346 29.14 12.70 4.93
C ALA A 346 28.11 11.63 5.34
N CYS A 347 26.95 12.11 5.77
CA CYS A 347 25.80 11.31 6.18
C CYS A 347 24.51 11.78 5.46
N ALA A 348 23.53 10.90 5.36
CA ALA A 348 22.21 11.18 4.79
C ALA A 348 21.08 10.57 5.64
N LEU A 349 19.94 11.25 5.66
CA LEU A 349 18.75 10.86 6.42
C LEU A 349 17.56 10.71 5.48
N TYR A 350 16.94 9.53 5.45
CA TYR A 350 15.78 9.23 4.61
C TYR A 350 14.55 9.11 5.50
N ILE A 351 13.47 9.80 5.16
CA ILE A 351 12.24 9.90 5.94
C ILE A 351 11.09 9.33 5.10
N PHE A 352 10.54 8.21 5.55
CA PHE A 352 9.41 7.53 4.92
C PHE A 352 8.17 7.54 5.82
N PRO A 353 6.96 7.58 5.24
CA PRO A 353 5.72 7.56 6.01
C PRO A 353 5.36 6.15 6.52
N THR A 354 5.97 5.09 5.96
CA THR A 354 5.69 3.70 6.37
C THR A 354 6.97 2.86 6.44
N LYS A 355 7.00 1.91 7.38
CA LYS A 355 8.12 0.96 7.55
C LYS A 355 8.27 0.01 6.35
N ALA A 356 7.16 -0.36 5.70
CA ALA A 356 7.20 -1.22 4.51
C ALA A 356 7.97 -0.55 3.37
N LEU A 357 7.69 0.73 3.10
CA LEU A 357 8.42 1.49 2.08
C LEU A 357 9.90 1.68 2.46
N ALA A 358 10.20 1.93 3.74
CA ALA A 358 11.58 1.98 4.22
C ALA A 358 12.36 0.67 3.99
N GLN A 359 11.73 -0.49 4.24
CA GLN A 359 12.33 -1.83 4.02
C GLN A 359 12.56 -2.14 2.54
N ASP A 360 11.63 -1.78 1.66
CA ASP A 360 11.81 -1.96 0.22
C ASP A 360 12.89 -1.02 -0.36
N GLN A 361 13.02 0.19 0.18
CA GLN A 361 14.09 1.12 -0.21
C GLN A 361 15.46 0.70 0.34
N LEU A 362 15.54 0.11 1.53
CA LEU A 362 16.76 -0.53 2.03
C LEU A 362 17.26 -1.61 1.06
N ARG A 363 16.37 -2.46 0.53
CA ARG A 363 16.74 -3.50 -0.45
C ARG A 363 17.38 -2.89 -1.71
N SER A 364 16.74 -1.88 -2.30
CA SER A 364 17.26 -1.21 -3.51
C SER A 364 18.59 -0.47 -3.23
N LEU A 365 18.74 0.16 -2.06
CA LEU A 365 19.99 0.80 -1.65
C LEU A 365 21.14 -0.20 -1.49
N LEU A 366 20.87 -1.40 -0.94
CA LEU A 366 21.88 -2.46 -0.82
C LEU A 366 22.30 -3.03 -2.19
N GLU A 367 21.36 -3.19 -3.13
CA GLU A 367 21.67 -3.58 -4.52
C GLU A 367 22.62 -2.55 -5.18
N MET A 368 22.35 -1.25 -5.02
CA MET A 368 23.24 -0.19 -5.53
C MET A 368 24.55 -0.07 -4.77
N LYS A 369 24.58 -0.24 -3.43
CA LYS A 369 25.82 -0.30 -2.62
C LYS A 369 26.76 -1.37 -3.18
N ASN A 370 26.21 -2.56 -3.43
CA ASN A 370 26.98 -3.70 -3.94
C ASN A 370 27.54 -3.44 -5.35
N ALA A 371 26.74 -2.81 -6.23
CA ALA A 371 27.19 -2.40 -7.57
C ALA A 371 28.26 -1.30 -7.56
N LEU A 372 28.25 -0.42 -6.55
CA LEU A 372 29.27 0.60 -6.33
C LEU A 372 30.56 0.06 -5.68
N HIS A 373 30.56 -1.19 -5.21
CA HIS A 373 31.65 -1.78 -4.43
C HIS A 373 32.10 -0.93 -3.22
N THR A 374 31.18 -0.16 -2.62
CA THR A 374 31.51 0.74 -1.50
C THR A 374 31.01 0.23 -0.17
N ASP A 375 31.80 0.44 0.89
CA ASP A 375 31.41 0.08 2.25
C ASP A 375 30.69 1.22 2.97
N ILE A 376 29.50 1.58 2.45
CA ILE A 376 28.61 2.55 3.09
C ILE A 376 27.62 1.78 3.98
N ASP A 377 27.58 2.09 5.27
CA ASP A 377 26.56 1.54 6.17
C ASP A 377 25.19 2.21 5.96
N VAL A 378 24.25 1.43 5.44
CA VAL A 378 22.85 1.80 5.19
C VAL A 378 21.96 1.00 6.14
N ASN A 379 21.23 1.67 7.03
CA ASN A 379 20.44 0.99 8.07
C ASN A 379 19.10 1.68 8.37
N ILE A 380 18.11 0.89 8.79
CA ILE A 380 16.82 1.39 9.29
C ILE A 380 16.89 1.62 10.79
N TYR A 381 16.50 2.82 11.21
CA TYR A 381 16.31 3.22 12.59
C TYR A 381 14.85 3.63 12.79
N ASP A 382 14.01 2.65 13.12
CA ASP A 382 12.60 2.86 13.40
C ASP A 382 12.14 2.19 14.71
N GLY A 383 10.82 2.12 14.92
CA GLY A 383 10.25 1.49 16.12
C GLY A 383 10.51 -0.01 16.26
N ASP A 384 10.76 -0.73 15.15
CA ASP A 384 11.02 -2.17 15.13
C ASP A 384 12.53 -2.51 15.18
N THR A 385 13.42 -1.53 15.03
CA THR A 385 14.88 -1.72 15.22
C THR A 385 15.17 -2.25 16.64
N PRO A 386 15.81 -3.43 16.80
CA PRO A 386 16.17 -3.99 18.11
C PRO A 386 17.01 -3.04 18.95
N ARG A 387 16.94 -3.12 20.28
CA ARG A 387 17.58 -2.14 21.17
C ARG A 387 19.10 -2.27 21.17
N GLU A 388 19.57 -3.50 21.05
CA GLU A 388 20.95 -3.92 20.90
C GLU A 388 21.61 -3.29 19.65
N ASP A 389 20.92 -3.28 18.51
CA ASP A 389 21.44 -2.76 17.24
C ASP A 389 21.48 -1.24 17.19
N ARG A 390 20.60 -0.54 17.93
CA ARG A 390 20.45 0.93 17.87
C ARG A 390 21.76 1.67 18.15
N THR A 391 22.58 1.19 19.08
CA THR A 391 23.88 1.79 19.39
C THR A 391 24.82 1.67 18.21
N TRP A 392 24.98 0.45 17.66
CA TRP A 392 25.85 0.21 16.51
C TRP A 392 25.39 0.98 15.26
N ILE A 393 24.09 1.00 14.98
CA ILE A 393 23.51 1.76 13.85
C ILE A 393 23.77 3.26 14.01
N ARG A 394 23.53 3.83 15.19
CA ARG A 394 23.79 5.25 15.48
C ARG A 394 25.27 5.59 15.29
N ASP A 395 26.16 4.71 15.74
CA ASP A 395 27.59 4.99 15.79
C ASP A 395 28.30 4.75 14.44
N ASN A 396 27.78 3.87 13.57
CA ASN A 396 28.41 3.52 12.28
C ASN A 396 27.62 3.98 11.04
N ALA A 397 26.28 3.94 11.05
CA ALA A 397 25.48 4.18 9.84
C ALA A 397 25.71 5.57 9.22
N ARG A 398 25.86 5.59 7.90
CA ARG A 398 26.07 6.81 7.11
C ARG A 398 24.83 7.19 6.30
N LEU A 399 23.99 6.22 5.95
CA LEU A 399 22.64 6.45 5.45
C LEU A 399 21.64 5.88 6.45
N LEU A 400 20.91 6.75 7.14
CA LEU A 400 19.91 6.39 8.13
C LEU A 400 18.51 6.49 7.55
N ILE A 401 17.77 5.39 7.52
CA ILE A 401 16.38 5.35 7.05
C ILE A 401 15.46 5.35 8.29
N THR A 402 14.50 6.27 8.35
CA THR A 402 13.63 6.46 9.52
C THR A 402 12.24 6.99 9.13
N ASN A 403 11.44 7.37 10.13
CA ASN A 403 10.13 7.99 9.98
C ASN A 403 10.01 9.24 10.89
N PRO A 404 8.99 10.10 10.70
CA PRO A 404 8.82 11.31 11.51
C PRO A 404 8.70 11.02 13.01
N ASP A 405 8.06 9.90 13.39
CA ASP A 405 7.84 9.53 14.79
C ASP A 405 9.15 9.27 15.52
N MET A 406 10.08 8.54 14.90
CA MET A 406 11.38 8.20 15.50
C MET A 406 12.36 9.36 15.47
N LEU A 407 12.22 10.27 14.50
CA LEU A 407 12.85 11.59 14.59
C LEU A 407 12.36 12.34 15.83
N HIS A 408 11.05 12.42 16.04
CA HIS A 408 10.46 13.11 17.19
C HIS A 408 10.84 12.45 18.52
N MET A 409 10.75 11.13 18.63
CA MET A 409 10.82 10.42 19.91
C MET A 409 12.23 10.03 20.34
N SER A 410 13.18 9.92 19.40
CA SER A 410 14.53 9.42 19.70
C SER A 410 15.65 10.31 19.16
N ILE A 411 15.67 10.61 17.87
CA ILE A 411 16.82 11.27 17.23
C ILE A 411 16.95 12.73 17.68
N LEU A 412 15.84 13.49 17.69
CA LEU A 412 15.88 14.91 18.05
C LEU A 412 15.98 15.18 19.56
N PRO A 413 15.30 14.46 20.47
CA PRO A 413 15.45 14.67 21.91
C PRO A 413 16.84 14.25 22.42
N CYS A 414 17.41 13.18 21.86
CA CYS A 414 18.73 12.68 22.22
C CYS A 414 19.81 13.09 21.21
N HIS A 415 19.67 14.26 20.57
CA HIS A 415 20.52 14.69 19.44
C HIS A 415 22.03 14.68 19.73
N GLY A 416 22.44 14.83 21.00
CA GLY A 416 23.85 14.68 21.41
C GLY A 416 24.44 13.31 21.07
N GLN A 417 23.65 12.24 21.20
CA GLN A 417 24.08 10.89 20.80
C GLN A 417 24.18 10.74 19.28
N PHE A 418 23.40 11.52 18.53
CA PHE A 418 23.39 11.54 17.06
C PHE A 418 24.33 12.60 16.46
N GLN A 419 25.21 13.20 17.28
CA GLN A 419 26.12 14.29 16.86
C GLN A 419 26.89 13.96 15.57
N ARG A 420 27.45 12.75 15.43
CA ARG A 420 28.18 12.33 14.21
C ARG A 420 27.33 12.46 12.95
N ILE A 421 26.10 11.94 12.99
CA ILE A 421 25.17 11.95 11.84
C ILE A 421 24.67 13.38 11.58
N LEU A 422 24.26 14.10 12.62
CA LEU A 422 23.64 15.42 12.49
C LEU A 422 24.63 16.53 12.09
N SER A 423 25.90 16.44 12.50
CA SER A 423 26.96 17.37 12.08
C SER A 423 27.44 17.14 10.64
N ASN A 424 27.40 15.90 10.15
CA ASN A 424 27.82 15.57 8.79
C ASN A 424 26.65 15.37 7.81
N LEU A 425 25.44 15.82 8.19
CA LEU A 425 24.24 15.59 7.40
C LEU A 425 24.27 16.43 6.11
N ARG A 426 24.49 15.77 4.97
CA ARG A 426 24.55 16.40 3.65
C ARG A 426 23.21 16.38 2.93
N TYR A 427 22.41 15.32 3.14
CA TYR A 427 21.11 15.15 2.48
C TYR A 427 20.01 14.75 3.46
N ILE A 428 18.81 15.31 3.26
CA ILE A 428 17.56 14.83 3.86
C ILE A 428 16.61 14.47 2.72
N VAL A 429 16.25 13.20 2.61
CA VAL A 429 15.28 12.71 1.61
C VAL A 429 13.93 12.52 2.30
N ILE A 430 12.87 13.03 1.68
CA ILE A 430 11.49 12.93 2.18
C ILE A 430 10.63 12.36 1.05
N ASP A 431 10.36 11.06 1.10
CA ASP A 431 9.56 10.38 0.08
C ASP A 431 8.06 10.43 0.42
N GLU A 432 7.23 10.24 -0.61
CA GLU A 432 5.77 10.30 -0.55
C GLU A 432 5.26 11.58 0.15
N ALA A 433 5.83 12.75 -0.18
CA ALA A 433 5.65 13.99 0.58
C ALA A 433 4.19 14.43 0.73
N HIS A 434 3.34 14.16 -0.28
CA HIS A 434 1.88 14.37 -0.24
C HIS A 434 1.14 13.61 0.88
N SER A 435 1.77 12.63 1.54
CA SER A 435 1.24 11.97 2.73
C SER A 435 1.30 12.86 3.99
N TYR A 436 2.27 13.77 4.08
CA TYR A 436 2.44 14.71 5.20
C TYR A 436 1.51 15.92 5.04
N LYS A 437 0.19 15.69 5.12
CA LYS A 437 -0.87 16.71 5.03
C LYS A 437 -1.81 16.68 6.25
N GLY A 438 -2.62 17.72 6.40
CA GLY A 438 -3.50 17.89 7.57
C GLY A 438 -2.69 17.92 8.88
N ALA A 439 -3.29 17.44 9.98
CA ALA A 439 -2.63 17.39 11.30
C ALA A 439 -1.28 16.66 11.26
N PHE A 440 -1.19 15.50 10.60
CA PHE A 440 0.07 14.75 10.46
C PHE A 440 1.14 15.55 9.71
N GLY A 441 0.75 16.30 8.68
CA GLY A 441 1.61 17.27 8.00
C GLY A 441 2.11 18.38 8.93
N CYS A 442 1.23 18.99 9.73
CA CYS A 442 1.59 20.03 10.69
C CYS A 442 2.60 19.53 11.74
N HIS A 443 2.36 18.36 12.34
CA HIS A 443 3.31 17.72 13.27
C HIS A 443 4.66 17.44 12.59
N THR A 444 4.65 16.89 11.37
CA THR A 444 5.87 16.64 10.58
C THR A 444 6.62 17.94 10.30
N ALA A 445 5.92 19.04 9.97
CA ALA A 445 6.57 20.33 9.75
C ALA A 445 7.28 20.88 11.00
N LEU A 446 6.67 20.72 12.18
CA LEU A 446 7.30 21.07 13.46
C LEU A 446 8.49 20.15 13.81
N ILE A 447 8.47 18.88 13.40
CA ILE A 447 9.62 17.96 13.51
C ILE A 447 10.76 18.44 12.60
N LEU A 448 10.48 18.76 11.34
CA LEU A 448 11.49 19.22 10.38
C LEU A 448 12.08 20.59 10.75
N ARG A 449 11.28 21.51 11.30
CA ARG A 449 11.77 22.80 11.85
C ARG A 449 12.74 22.59 13.02
N ARG A 450 12.43 21.64 13.91
CA ARG A 450 13.35 21.25 15.02
C ARG A 450 14.63 20.61 14.48
N LEU A 451 14.54 19.69 13.51
CA LEU A 451 15.70 19.09 12.84
C LEU A 451 16.59 20.16 12.22
N LYS A 452 16.04 21.06 11.39
CA LYS A 452 16.77 22.17 10.77
C LYS A 452 17.49 23.02 11.81
N ARG A 453 16.81 23.45 12.87
CA ARG A 453 17.40 24.24 13.96
C ARG A 453 18.58 23.53 14.62
N ILE A 454 18.49 22.21 14.84
CA ILE A 454 19.58 21.42 15.43
C ILE A 454 20.76 21.32 14.45
N CYS A 455 20.50 21.01 13.18
CA CYS A 455 21.52 21.00 12.13
C CYS A 455 22.24 22.36 12.03
N SER A 456 21.52 23.46 11.79
CA SER A 456 22.13 24.77 11.53
C SER A 456 22.70 25.44 12.78
N ASN A 457 21.99 25.44 13.91
CA ASN A 457 22.36 26.28 15.06
C ASN A 457 23.19 25.54 16.13
N ILE A 458 23.19 24.21 16.15
CA ILE A 458 23.95 23.42 17.12
C ILE A 458 25.16 22.75 16.46
N TYR A 459 24.98 22.17 15.27
CA TYR A 459 26.03 21.38 14.60
C TYR A 459 26.64 22.01 13.35
N GLY A 460 26.16 23.19 12.91
CA GLY A 460 26.69 23.90 11.74
C GLY A 460 26.45 23.20 10.39
N SER A 461 25.51 22.24 10.31
CA SER A 461 25.22 21.50 9.08
C SER A 461 24.03 22.10 8.32
N HIS A 462 24.16 22.12 6.99
CA HIS A 462 23.18 22.69 6.08
C HIS A 462 22.79 21.64 5.01
N PRO A 463 21.95 20.64 5.38
CA PRO A 463 21.60 19.55 4.47
C PRO A 463 20.71 20.01 3.30
N THR A 464 20.95 19.43 2.13
CA THR A 464 20.08 19.59 0.96
C THR A 464 18.86 18.67 1.08
N PHE A 465 17.67 19.27 1.09
CA PHE A 465 16.40 18.53 1.06
C PHE A 465 16.05 18.05 -0.36
N ILE A 466 15.65 16.77 -0.48
CA ILE A 466 15.11 16.17 -1.71
C ILE A 466 13.74 15.57 -1.37
N PHE A 467 12.69 16.11 -1.98
CA PHE A 467 11.32 15.63 -1.80
C PHE A 467 10.88 14.82 -3.01
N CYS A 468 10.23 13.69 -2.77
CA CYS A 468 9.56 12.91 -3.80
C CYS A 468 8.06 12.88 -3.51
N THR A 469 7.24 13.10 -4.54
CA THR A 469 5.79 13.05 -4.41
C THR A 469 5.12 12.52 -5.69
N ALA A 470 3.93 11.96 -5.53
CA ALA A 470 2.99 11.83 -6.64
C ALA A 470 2.51 13.23 -7.08
N THR A 471 1.95 13.30 -8.29
CA THR A 471 1.38 14.53 -8.86
C THR A 471 0.31 15.11 -7.94
N SER A 472 0.59 16.27 -7.36
CA SER A 472 -0.31 17.08 -6.54
C SER A 472 -0.52 18.45 -7.19
N ALA A 473 -1.52 19.21 -6.75
CA ALA A 473 -1.84 20.51 -7.36
C ALA A 473 -0.83 21.62 -7.03
N ASN A 474 -0.16 21.53 -5.87
CA ASN A 474 0.73 22.56 -5.31
C ASN A 474 1.99 21.93 -4.65
N PRO A 475 2.79 21.13 -5.38
CA PRO A 475 3.88 20.35 -4.80
C PRO A 475 4.99 21.21 -4.20
N ARG A 476 5.35 22.34 -4.84
CA ARG A 476 6.41 23.24 -4.38
C ARG A 476 6.00 23.92 -3.07
N GLU A 477 4.80 24.48 -3.05
CA GLU A 477 4.26 25.25 -1.93
C GLU A 477 4.09 24.34 -0.71
N HIS A 478 3.61 23.10 -0.92
CA HIS A 478 3.50 22.10 0.13
C HIS A 478 4.85 21.77 0.78
N VAL A 479 5.89 21.46 -0.02
CA VAL A 479 7.20 21.08 0.56
C VAL A 479 7.96 22.28 1.15
N MET A 480 7.80 23.47 0.56
CA MET A 480 8.34 24.71 1.11
C MET A 480 7.76 25.01 2.49
N GLU A 481 6.46 24.86 2.69
CA GLU A 481 5.84 25.04 4.01
C GLU A 481 6.24 23.90 4.97
N LEU A 482 6.17 22.64 4.53
CA LEU A 482 6.50 21.44 5.30
C LEU A 482 7.91 21.51 5.92
N ALA A 483 8.93 21.93 5.18
CA ALA A 483 10.29 22.06 5.70
C ALA A 483 10.72 23.51 6.00
N LYS A 484 9.80 24.48 5.90
CA LYS A 484 10.06 25.93 5.99
C LYS A 484 11.29 26.35 5.17
N LEU A 485 11.24 26.12 3.87
CA LEU A 485 12.31 26.44 2.90
C LEU A 485 11.90 27.65 2.06
N ASP A 486 12.84 28.57 1.83
CA ASP A 486 12.58 29.81 1.09
C ASP A 486 12.58 29.60 -0.44
N ASN A 487 13.23 28.53 -0.93
CA ASN A 487 13.24 28.15 -2.33
C ASN A 487 13.40 26.62 -2.49
N VAL A 488 12.70 26.04 -3.47
CA VAL A 488 12.80 24.63 -3.88
C VAL A 488 12.64 24.54 -5.39
N GLU A 489 13.58 23.90 -6.09
CA GLU A 489 13.46 23.62 -7.51
C GLU A 489 12.44 22.51 -7.77
N LEU A 490 11.39 22.81 -8.52
CA LEU A 490 10.32 21.88 -8.85
C LEU A 490 10.61 21.16 -10.18
N ILE A 491 10.47 19.83 -10.18
CA ILE A 491 10.69 18.95 -11.33
C ILE A 491 9.44 18.10 -11.55
N GLU A 492 8.60 18.55 -12.49
CA GLU A 492 7.32 17.91 -12.86
C GLU A 492 7.36 17.16 -14.20
N ASN A 493 8.33 17.46 -15.06
CA ASN A 493 8.38 16.92 -16.43
C ASN A 493 8.79 15.43 -16.45
N ASP A 494 7.81 14.55 -16.21
CA ASP A 494 7.97 13.11 -16.12
C ASP A 494 8.38 12.46 -17.45
N GLY A 495 9.69 12.41 -17.70
CA GLY A 495 10.28 11.70 -18.84
C GLY A 495 10.18 10.17 -18.83
N SER A 496 9.52 9.52 -17.86
CA SER A 496 9.34 8.07 -17.87
C SER A 496 8.34 7.61 -18.97
N PRO A 497 8.52 6.42 -19.56
CA PRO A 497 7.58 5.89 -20.54
C PRO A 497 6.24 5.55 -19.89
N CYS A 498 5.15 5.81 -20.60
CA CYS A 498 3.82 5.38 -20.23
C CYS A 498 3.20 4.59 -21.38
N GLY A 499 2.77 3.35 -21.13
CA GLY A 499 1.94 2.62 -22.08
C GLY A 499 0.59 3.31 -22.27
N PHE A 500 -0.09 3.01 -23.39
CA PHE A 500 -1.46 3.44 -23.64
C PHE A 500 -2.39 2.85 -22.56
N LYS A 501 -3.36 3.63 -22.07
CA LYS A 501 -4.31 3.19 -21.04
C LYS A 501 -5.72 3.61 -21.40
N TYR A 502 -6.68 2.75 -21.07
CA TYR A 502 -8.09 3.09 -21.02
C TYR A 502 -8.49 3.32 -19.57
N PHE A 503 -9.11 4.46 -19.28
CA PHE A 503 -9.72 4.74 -17.99
C PHE A 503 -11.24 4.73 -18.15
N LEU A 504 -11.94 3.85 -17.41
CA LEU A 504 -13.37 3.64 -17.57
C LEU A 504 -14.11 4.05 -16.29
N LEU A 505 -15.21 4.79 -16.45
CA LEU A 505 -16.18 4.99 -15.37
C LEU A 505 -17.32 3.98 -15.51
N TRP A 506 -17.57 3.26 -14.42
CA TRP A 506 -18.58 2.21 -14.35
C TRP A 506 -19.71 2.60 -13.40
N ASN A 507 -20.95 2.64 -13.91
CA ASN A 507 -22.17 2.77 -13.13
C ASN A 507 -22.83 1.38 -13.01
N PRO A 508 -22.81 0.72 -11.83
CA PRO A 508 -23.39 -0.61 -11.67
C PRO A 508 -24.91 -0.62 -11.87
N PRO A 509 -25.48 -1.73 -12.39
CA PRO A 509 -26.92 -1.84 -12.59
C PRO A 509 -27.66 -1.88 -11.25
N LEU A 510 -28.82 -1.22 -11.19
CA LEU A 510 -29.72 -1.27 -10.04
C LEU A 510 -30.59 -2.54 -10.12
N HIS A 511 -30.22 -3.58 -9.39
CA HIS A 511 -31.07 -4.75 -9.23
C HIS A 511 -32.12 -4.53 -8.13
N MET A 512 -33.37 -4.31 -8.52
CA MET A 512 -34.50 -4.40 -7.58
C MET A 512 -34.76 -5.85 -7.20
N THR A 513 -34.39 -6.24 -5.98
CA THR A 513 -34.88 -7.47 -5.35
C THR A 513 -36.24 -7.20 -4.70
N LYS A 514 -37.31 -7.76 -5.27
CA LYS A 514 -38.61 -7.89 -4.58
C LYS A 514 -38.50 -9.00 -3.51
N GLU A 515 -37.92 -8.67 -2.36
CA GLU A 515 -38.03 -9.52 -1.17
C GLU A 515 -39.41 -9.28 -0.51
N GLY A 516 -40.30 -10.27 -0.61
CA GLY A 516 -41.49 -10.46 0.24
C GLY A 516 -42.57 -9.36 0.29
N SER A 517 -43.59 -9.44 -0.59
CA SER A 517 -45.03 -9.10 -0.42
C SER A 517 -45.53 -7.86 0.38
N SER A 518 -44.67 -6.98 0.89
CA SER A 518 -45.03 -5.72 1.56
C SER A 518 -44.69 -4.53 0.65
N LYS A 519 -45.42 -3.42 0.81
CA LYS A 519 -45.39 -2.27 -0.12
C LYS A 519 -44.11 -1.41 -0.07
N ASP A 520 -43.16 -1.73 0.81
CA ASP A 520 -41.91 -0.97 0.99
C ASP A 520 -40.72 -1.59 0.23
N SER A 521 -40.55 -1.20 -1.03
CA SER A 521 -39.39 -1.60 -1.83
C SER A 521 -38.13 -0.84 -1.42
N LEU A 522 -37.38 -1.38 -0.45
CA LEU A 522 -36.07 -0.86 -0.07
C LEU A 522 -35.08 -0.97 -1.25
N LEU A 523 -34.70 0.19 -1.80
CA LEU A 523 -33.73 0.38 -2.88
C LEU A 523 -32.30 -0.02 -2.43
N THR A 524 -32.06 -1.31 -2.31
CA THR A 524 -30.76 -1.83 -1.94
C THR A 524 -29.86 -1.86 -3.18
N ARG A 525 -28.85 -0.99 -3.23
CA ARG A 525 -27.75 -1.09 -4.21
C ARG A 525 -26.95 -2.37 -3.92
N ARG A 526 -27.43 -3.54 -4.37
CA ARG A 526 -26.65 -4.79 -4.40
C ARG A 526 -25.54 -4.66 -5.44
N SER A 527 -24.47 -4.05 -4.97
CA SER A 527 -23.17 -3.88 -5.57
C SER A 527 -22.70 -5.16 -6.28
N ARG A 528 -22.73 -5.17 -7.62
CA ARG A 528 -21.92 -6.10 -8.43
C ARG A 528 -20.43 -5.72 -8.43
N TYR A 529 -19.96 -4.76 -7.62
CA TYR A 529 -18.53 -4.42 -7.56
C TYR A 529 -17.70 -5.67 -7.21
N THR A 530 -18.17 -6.56 -6.34
CA THR A 530 -17.44 -7.81 -6.03
C THR A 530 -17.23 -8.69 -7.26
N GLN A 531 -18.19 -8.72 -8.19
CA GLN A 531 -18.11 -9.52 -9.41
C GLN A 531 -17.23 -8.86 -10.48
N ILE A 532 -17.28 -7.52 -10.60
CA ILE A 532 -16.40 -6.75 -11.48
C ILE A 532 -14.95 -6.81 -10.98
N CYS A 533 -14.74 -6.64 -9.68
CA CYS A 533 -13.42 -6.75 -9.06
C CYS A 533 -12.86 -8.17 -9.16
N SER A 534 -13.67 -9.23 -8.98
CA SER A 534 -13.22 -10.61 -9.25
C SER A 534 -12.75 -10.73 -10.69
N LEU A 535 -13.62 -10.46 -11.67
CA LEU A 535 -13.29 -10.65 -13.09
C LEU A 535 -12.08 -9.81 -13.55
N ALA A 536 -11.90 -8.61 -13.01
CA ALA A 536 -10.75 -7.75 -13.34
C ALA A 536 -9.45 -8.09 -12.58
N ILE A 537 -9.54 -8.80 -11.44
CA ILE A 537 -8.39 -9.42 -10.76
C ILE A 537 -8.02 -10.73 -11.48
N ASP A 538 -9.01 -11.57 -11.80
CA ASP A 538 -8.86 -12.85 -12.49
C ASP A 538 -8.29 -12.66 -13.91
N ALA A 539 -8.63 -11.55 -14.58
CA ALA A 539 -8.05 -11.15 -15.86
C ALA A 539 -6.71 -10.36 -15.74
N GLY A 540 -6.16 -10.20 -14.53
CA GLY A 540 -4.84 -9.59 -14.28
C GLY A 540 -4.75 -8.06 -14.49
N ILE A 541 -5.87 -7.36 -14.65
CA ILE A 541 -5.91 -5.95 -15.07
C ILE A 541 -5.91 -4.98 -13.89
N LEU A 542 -6.54 -5.34 -12.76
CA LEU A 542 -6.53 -4.52 -11.55
C LEU A 542 -5.46 -5.02 -10.56
N ARG A 543 -4.43 -4.19 -10.34
CA ARG A 543 -3.69 -4.26 -9.07
C ARG A 543 -4.64 -3.81 -7.96
N SER A 544 -5.08 -4.76 -7.14
CA SER A 544 -5.95 -4.49 -6.00
C SER A 544 -5.23 -3.58 -4.98
N CYS A 545 -5.52 -2.29 -5.02
CA CYS A 545 -5.17 -1.38 -3.93
C CYS A 545 -6.34 -1.40 -2.93
N PRO A 546 -6.18 -1.97 -1.72
CA PRO A 546 -7.22 -1.93 -0.71
C PRO A 546 -7.36 -0.51 -0.18
N ILE A 547 -8.36 0.21 -0.67
CA ILE A 547 -8.89 1.38 0.03
C ILE A 547 -9.42 0.87 1.36
N LYS A 548 -8.82 1.34 2.47
CA LYS A 548 -9.29 1.08 3.84
C LYS A 548 -10.48 1.96 4.18
#